data_AF-A0AAW0LRY2-F1
#
_entry.id   AF-A0AAW0LRY2-F1
#
_cell.length_a   1.000
_cell.length_b   1.000
_cell.length_c   1.000
_cell.angle_alpha   90.00
_cell.angle_beta   90.00
_cell.angle_gamma   90.00
#
_symmetry.space_group_name_H-M   'P 1'
#
loop_
_entity.id
_entity.type
_entity.pdbx_description
1 polymer ?
#
loop_
_entity_poly.entity_id
_entity_poly.type
_entity_poly.pdbx_seq_one_letter_code
_entity_poly.pdbx_strand_id
1 'polypeptide(L)'
;MYKANFDAALFEHLGFAGLGVVVRDCCGNVLVALSQKVALPQFVEMAEALAAKRVLQLATEMSFLRVMVEGDCKRVVQALQAPVWTWGLMDKVNYRGRDSHPQLTHPHKPETNDKEINNC
;
A
#
# COMPACT_ATOMS: atom_id res chain seq x y z
N MET A 1 12.35 -10.20 -11.79
CA MET A 1 11.41 -9.67 -10.79
C MET A 1 12.05 -8.45 -10.16
N TYR A 2 11.37 -7.31 -10.13
CA TYR A 2 11.93 -6.06 -9.62
C TYR A 2 11.53 -5.85 -8.16
N LYS A 3 12.38 -5.18 -7.39
CA LYS A 3 12.12 -4.81 -6.00
C LYS A 3 12.07 -3.31 -5.88
N ALA A 4 10.99 -2.76 -5.35
CA ALA A 4 10.78 -1.33 -5.21
C ALA A 4 10.59 -0.98 -3.73
N ASN A 5 11.55 -0.24 -3.18
CA ASN A 5 11.47 0.29 -1.83
C ASN A 5 10.86 1.69 -1.86
N PHE A 6 9.92 1.98 -0.96
CA PHE A 6 9.44 3.34 -0.71
C PHE A 6 9.81 3.80 0.70
N ASP A 7 9.88 5.10 0.87
CA ASP A 7 10.10 5.78 2.15
C ASP A 7 9.56 7.21 2.06
N ALA A 8 9.23 7.82 3.20
CA ALA A 8 8.83 9.22 3.26
C ALA A 8 9.47 9.98 4.42
N ALA A 9 9.85 11.23 4.15
CA ALA A 9 10.40 12.13 5.15
C ALA A 9 9.53 13.37 5.32
N LEU A 10 9.12 13.67 6.55
CA LEU A 10 8.41 14.90 6.89
C LEU A 10 9.40 16.02 7.18
N PHE A 11 9.21 17.17 6.55
CA PHE A 11 9.99 18.38 6.79
C PHE A 11 9.06 19.45 7.36
N GLU A 12 8.62 19.27 8.61
CA GLU A 12 7.58 20.09 9.25
C GLU A 12 7.90 21.58 9.22
N HIS A 13 9.13 21.96 9.57
CA HIS A 13 9.59 23.36 9.55
C HIS A 13 9.54 24.00 8.16
N LEU A 14 9.57 23.19 7.10
CA LEU A 14 9.54 23.64 5.70
C LEU A 14 8.15 23.45 5.07
N GLY A 15 7.18 22.87 5.79
CA GLY A 15 5.81 22.70 5.33
C GLY A 15 5.63 21.70 4.19
N PHE A 16 6.49 20.69 4.06
CA PHE A 16 6.36 19.67 3.01
C PHE A 16 6.84 18.28 3.45
N ALA A 17 6.51 17.26 2.66
CA ALA A 17 7.12 15.93 2.77
C ALA A 17 7.85 15.55 1.48
N GLY A 18 8.93 14.77 1.64
CA GLY A 18 9.64 14.12 0.54
C GLY A 18 9.21 12.66 0.46
N LEU A 19 8.88 12.20 -0.75
CA LEU A 19 8.63 10.79 -1.07
C LEU A 19 9.86 10.23 -1.78
N GLY A 20 10.38 9.12 -1.30
CA GLY A 20 11.51 8.39 -1.88
C GLY A 20 11.07 7.06 -2.46
N VAL A 21 11.56 6.73 -3.66
CA VAL A 21 11.38 5.43 -4.29
C VAL A 21 12.70 4.95 -4.89
N VAL A 22 13.05 3.68 -4.69
CA VAL A 22 14.19 3.03 -5.35
C VAL A 22 13.74 1.70 -5.92
N VAL A 23 13.89 1.50 -7.23
CA VAL A 23 13.63 0.23 -7.92
C VAL A 23 14.95 -0.45 -8.28
N ARG A 24 15.05 -1.74 -7.96
CA ARG A 24 16.23 -2.57 -8.19
C ARG A 24 15.91 -3.80 -9.03
N ASP A 25 16.91 -4.26 -9.77
CA ASP A 25 16.90 -5.55 -10.45
C ASP A 25 17.18 -6.72 -9.48
N CYS A 26 17.22 -7.95 -10.00
CA CYS A 26 17.48 -9.14 -9.19
C CYS A 26 18.93 -9.26 -8.70
N CYS A 27 19.86 -8.51 -9.29
CA CYS A 27 21.24 -8.42 -8.85
C CYS A 27 21.43 -7.32 -7.77
N GLY A 28 20.37 -6.56 -7.45
CA GLY A 28 20.40 -5.46 -6.49
C GLY A 28 20.83 -4.12 -7.09
N ASN A 29 21.08 -4.06 -8.40
CA ASN A 29 21.44 -2.82 -9.07
C ASN A 29 20.24 -1.88 -9.12
N VAL A 30 20.48 -0.58 -8.90
CA VAL A 30 19.44 0.44 -9.00
C VAL A 30 19.13 0.69 -10.47
N LEU A 31 17.87 0.51 -10.85
CA LEU A 31 17.36 0.82 -12.18
C LEU A 31 16.72 2.22 -12.22
N VAL A 32 15.99 2.56 -11.15
CA VAL A 32 15.28 3.84 -11.04
C VAL A 32 15.36 4.34 -9.61
N ALA A 33 15.61 5.62 -9.44
CA ALA A 33 15.45 6.32 -8.17
C ALA A 33 14.59 7.55 -8.40
N LEU A 34 13.63 7.81 -7.51
CA LEU A 34 12.73 8.95 -7.58
C LEU A 34 12.67 9.62 -6.21
N SER A 35 12.69 10.95 -6.24
CA SER A 35 12.40 11.81 -5.10
C SER A 35 11.34 12.83 -5.52
N GLN A 36 10.29 12.97 -4.73
CA GLN A 36 9.18 13.87 -5.03
C GLN A 36 8.77 14.66 -3.79
N LYS A 37 8.65 15.98 -3.95
CA LYS A 37 8.09 16.86 -2.92
C LYS A 37 6.56 16.91 -3.01
N VAL A 38 5.88 16.76 -1.87
CA VAL A 38 4.43 16.87 -1.74
C VAL A 38 4.06 17.81 -0.59
N ALA A 39 2.80 18.29 -0.57
CA ALA A 39 2.27 19.03 0.57
C ALA A 39 2.37 18.20 1.86
N LEU A 40 2.67 18.85 2.98
CA LEU A 40 2.89 18.17 4.26
C LEU A 40 1.65 17.35 4.68
N PRO A 41 1.75 16.00 4.75
CA PRO A 41 0.69 15.17 5.28
C PRO A 41 0.57 15.34 6.79
N GLN A 42 -0.61 15.03 7.34
CA GLN A 42 -0.86 15.13 8.79
C GLN A 42 -0.12 14.07 9.61
N PHE A 43 0.17 12.91 9.02
CA PHE A 43 0.73 11.75 9.71
C PHE A 43 1.82 11.09 8.85
N VAL A 44 2.81 10.48 9.51
CA VAL A 44 3.89 9.73 8.84
C VAL A 44 3.30 8.61 7.99
N GLU A 45 2.31 7.88 8.49
CA GLU A 45 1.70 6.78 7.74
C GLU A 45 0.99 7.26 6.47
N MET A 46 0.49 8.49 6.46
CA MET A 46 -0.08 9.10 5.25
C MET A 46 1.01 9.41 4.23
N ALA A 47 2.17 9.89 4.68
CA ALA A 47 3.31 10.15 3.81
C ALA A 47 3.86 8.84 3.22
N GLU A 48 3.99 7.81 4.04
CA GLU A 48 4.38 6.46 3.63
C GLU A 48 3.38 5.85 2.63
N ALA A 49 2.08 6.00 2.87
CA ALA A 49 1.05 5.57 1.92
C ALA A 49 1.14 6.31 0.58
N LEU A 50 1.50 7.60 0.58
CA LEU A 50 1.73 8.38 -0.63
C LEU A 50 2.99 7.90 -1.38
N ALA A 51 4.07 7.57 -0.67
CA ALA A 51 5.27 7.00 -1.25
C ALA A 51 5.00 5.60 -1.87
N ALA A 52 4.25 4.75 -1.17
CA ALA A 52 3.79 3.47 -1.69
C ALA A 52 2.91 3.61 -2.95
N LYS A 53 1.96 4.54 -2.95
CA LYS A 53 1.17 4.87 -4.14
C LYS A 53 2.07 5.30 -5.30
N ARG A 54 3.10 6.11 -5.02
CA ARG A 54 4.04 6.57 -6.05
C ARG A 54 4.85 5.42 -6.64
N VAL A 55 5.27 4.42 -5.86
CA VAL A 55 5.90 3.19 -6.39
C VAL A 55 5.04 2.52 -7.44
N LEU A 56 3.73 2.33 -7.18
CA LEU A 56 2.82 1.64 -8.10
C LEU A 56 2.64 2.43 -9.40
N GLN A 57 2.53 3.75 -9.30
CA GLN A 57 2.47 4.64 -10.47
C GLN A 57 3.76 4.56 -11.28
N LEU A 58 4.92 4.64 -10.63
CA LEU A 58 6.22 4.54 -11.29
C LEU A 58 6.41 3.17 -11.96
N ALA A 59 5.99 2.08 -11.31
CA ALA A 59 6.03 0.74 -11.91
C ALA A 59 5.17 0.67 -13.18
N THR A 60 4.01 1.33 -13.19
CA THR A 60 3.15 1.45 -14.37
C THR A 60 3.80 2.27 -15.47
N GLU A 61 4.33 3.45 -15.15
CA GLU A 61 5.05 4.34 -16.08
C GLU A 61 6.23 3.62 -16.76
N MET A 62 6.95 2.79 -16.01
CA MET A 62 8.10 2.04 -16.48
C MET A 62 7.76 0.68 -17.10
N SER A 63 6.46 0.34 -17.22
CA SER A 63 5.99 -0.95 -17.75
C SER A 63 6.56 -2.18 -17.01
N PHE A 64 6.79 -2.07 -15.70
CA PHE A 64 7.20 -3.20 -14.87
C PHE A 64 6.02 -4.13 -14.59
N LEU A 65 5.98 -5.27 -15.27
CA LEU A 65 4.90 -6.26 -15.15
C LEU A 65 4.82 -6.96 -13.79
N ARG A 66 5.95 -7.05 -13.05
CA ARG A 66 6.01 -7.69 -11.74
C ARG A 66 7.01 -6.97 -10.83
N VAL A 67 6.50 -6.34 -9.79
CA VAL A 67 7.26 -5.61 -8.77
C VAL A 67 6.91 -6.13 -7.38
N MET A 68 7.91 -6.30 -6.53
CA MET A 68 7.78 -6.51 -5.09
C MET A 68 7.97 -5.18 -4.40
N VAL A 69 6.92 -4.70 -3.75
CA VAL A 69 6.93 -3.40 -3.06
C VAL A 69 7.26 -3.62 -1.59
N GLU A 70 8.17 -2.81 -1.06
CA GLU A 70 8.63 -2.87 0.34
C GLU A 70 8.69 -1.47 0.94
N GLY A 71 8.39 -1.37 2.24
CA GLY A 71 8.50 -0.15 3.04
C GLY A 71 8.54 -0.49 4.52
N ASP A 72 8.90 0.47 5.36
CA ASP A 72 9.08 0.29 6.80
C ASP A 72 7.77 0.46 7.61
N CYS A 73 6.77 1.12 7.01
CA CYS A 73 5.47 1.33 7.64
C CYS A 73 4.60 0.07 7.61
N LYS A 74 4.63 -0.70 8.70
CA LYS A 74 3.84 -1.92 8.88
C LYS A 74 2.35 -1.73 8.55
N ARG A 75 1.74 -0.61 8.96
CA ARG A 75 0.32 -0.32 8.69
C ARG A 75 0.04 -0.21 7.19
N VAL A 76 0.91 0.48 6.44
CA VAL A 76 0.79 0.66 5.00
C VAL A 76 1.00 -0.67 4.27
N VAL A 77 2.06 -1.41 4.64
CA VAL A 77 2.33 -2.74 4.05
C VAL A 77 1.15 -3.69 4.27
N GLN A 78 0.58 -3.72 5.47
CA GLN A 78 -0.61 -4.54 5.78
C GLN A 78 -1.82 -4.11 4.96
N ALA A 79 -2.06 -2.81 4.78
CA ALA A 79 -3.15 -2.31 3.95
C ALA A 79 -2.99 -2.74 2.48
N LEU A 80 -1.78 -2.68 1.93
CA LEU A 80 -1.49 -3.12 0.55
C LEU A 80 -1.71 -4.62 0.33
N GLN A 81 -1.52 -5.43 1.37
CA GLN A 81 -1.77 -6.87 1.33
C GLN A 81 -3.24 -7.23 1.57
N ALA A 82 -4.06 -6.27 2.01
CA ALA A 82 -5.47 -6.51 2.25
C ALA A 82 -6.18 -6.82 0.92
N PRO A 83 -7.00 -7.89 0.86
CA PRO A 83 -7.67 -8.25 -0.37
C PRO A 83 -8.63 -7.14 -0.85
N VAL A 84 -8.83 -7.03 -2.15
CA VAL A 84 -9.61 -5.95 -2.80
C VAL A 84 -11.02 -5.77 -2.20
N TRP A 85 -11.67 -6.84 -1.74
CA TRP A 85 -12.98 -6.76 -1.10
C TRP A 85 -12.97 -6.12 0.29
N THR A 86 -11.82 -6.08 0.96
CA THR A 86 -11.66 -5.33 2.22
C THR A 86 -11.64 -3.82 1.98
N TRP A 87 -11.15 -3.36 0.81
CA TRP A 87 -11.22 -1.96 0.40
C TRP A 87 -12.66 -1.52 0.12
N GLY A 88 -13.47 -2.37 -0.54
CA GLY A 88 -14.90 -2.12 -0.70
C GLY A 88 -15.68 -2.08 0.61
N LEU A 89 -15.14 -2.67 1.69
CA LEU A 89 -15.65 -2.49 3.06
C LEU A 89 -15.19 -1.15 3.65
N MET A 90 -13.95 -0.71 3.39
CA MET A 90 -13.45 0.62 3.82
C MET A 90 -14.12 1.78 3.06
N ASP A 91 -14.51 1.60 1.79
CA ASP A 91 -15.32 2.56 1.05
C ASP A 91 -16.75 2.68 1.62
N LYS A 92 -17.27 1.59 2.19
CA LYS A 92 -18.57 1.55 2.90
C LYS A 92 -18.47 2.04 4.35
N VAL A 93 -17.33 1.86 5.01
CA VAL A 93 -16.95 2.50 6.28
C VAL A 93 -16.42 3.90 5.97
N ASN A 94 -17.31 4.71 5.42
CA ASN A 94 -17.03 6.06 4.95
C ASN A 94 -16.46 6.93 6.09
N TYR A 95 -15.53 7.85 5.77
CA TYR A 95 -15.26 9.05 6.55
C TYR A 95 -16.54 9.90 6.61
N ARG A 96 -17.51 9.48 7.42
CA ARG A 96 -18.66 10.27 7.83
C ARG A 96 -18.54 10.47 9.32
N GLY A 97 -18.42 11.74 9.70
CA GLY A 97 -18.41 12.14 11.09
C GLY A 97 -19.65 11.67 11.85
N ARG A 98 -19.41 11.45 13.14
CA ARG A 98 -20.31 11.46 14.30
C ARG A 98 -21.62 10.64 14.24
N ASP A 99 -21.75 9.88 15.33
CA ASP A 99 -22.99 9.44 15.98
C ASP A 99 -23.73 8.25 15.35
N SER A 100 -23.33 7.04 15.76
CA SER A 100 -24.15 6.02 16.44
C SER A 100 -23.52 4.62 16.27
N HIS A 101 -23.36 3.90 17.38
CA HIS A 101 -22.82 2.53 17.43
C HIS A 101 -23.69 1.56 16.61
N PRO A 102 -23.15 0.84 15.61
CA PRO A 102 -23.86 -0.29 15.00
C PRO A 102 -23.49 -1.59 15.72
N GLN A 103 -24.50 -2.37 16.08
CA GLN A 103 -24.33 -3.71 16.62
C GLN A 103 -23.74 -4.66 15.55
N LEU A 104 -22.72 -5.42 15.94
CA LEU A 104 -22.08 -6.46 15.13
C LEU A 104 -23.06 -7.63 14.93
N THR A 105 -23.49 -7.87 13.69
CA THR A 105 -24.06 -9.16 13.32
C THR A 105 -22.96 -10.00 12.65
N HIS A 106 -22.67 -11.18 13.19
CA HIS A 106 -21.69 -12.10 12.64
C HIS A 106 -22.25 -12.77 11.37
N PRO A 107 -21.52 -12.75 10.23
CA PRO A 107 -21.94 -13.50 9.05
C PRO A 107 -21.56 -14.98 9.15
N HIS A 108 -22.45 -15.84 8.64
CA HIS A 108 -22.32 -17.29 8.54
C HIS A 108 -21.18 -17.65 7.56
N LYS A 109 -20.25 -18.51 8.00
CA LYS A 109 -19.17 -19.04 7.15
C LYS A 109 -19.75 -20.12 6.22
N PRO A 110 -19.47 -20.12 4.90
CA PRO A 110 -19.82 -21.25 4.05
C PRO A 110 -18.82 -22.41 4.29
N GLU A 111 -19.34 -23.63 4.45
CA GLU A 111 -18.55 -24.86 4.49
C GLU A 111 -17.94 -25.12 3.11
N THR A 112 -16.61 -25.15 3.03
CA THR A 112 -15.89 -25.69 1.87
C THR A 112 -15.68 -27.18 2.07
N ASN A 113 -16.36 -27.99 1.26
CA ASN A 113 -16.07 -29.41 1.10
C ASN A 113 -14.79 -29.56 0.28
N ASP A 114 -13.68 -29.85 0.94
CA ASP A 114 -12.45 -30.29 0.29
C ASP A 114 -12.63 -31.75 -0.16
N LYS A 115 -13.03 -31.95 -1.41
CA LYS A 115 -12.76 -33.18 -2.16
C LYS A 115 -11.55 -32.94 -3.05
N GLU A 116 -10.40 -33.34 -2.54
CA GLU A 116 -9.31 -34.02 -3.23
C GLU A 116 -9.44 -34.12 -4.76
N ILE A 117 -8.60 -33.39 -5.52
CA ILE A 117 -8.06 -33.85 -6.80
C ILE A 117 -6.61 -33.37 -6.94
N ASN A 118 -5.70 -34.34 -6.85
CA ASN A 118 -4.32 -34.25 -7.30
C ASN A 118 -4.27 -34.14 -8.84
N ASN A 119 -3.34 -33.35 -9.40
CA ASN A 119 -2.27 -33.78 -10.32
C ASN A 119 -1.78 -32.65 -11.26
N CYS A 120 -0.45 -32.60 -11.43
CA CYS A 120 0.42 -31.76 -12.29
C CYS A 120 0.66 -30.29 -11.89
#